data_AF-A0A0L0LK31-F1
#
_entry.id   AF-A0A0L0LK31-F1
#
_cell.length_a   1.000
_cell.length_b   1.000
_cell.length_c   1.000
_cell.angle_alpha   90.00
_cell.angle_beta   90.00
_cell.angle_gamma   90.00
#
_symmetry.space_group_name_H-M   'P 1'
#
loop_
_entity.id
_entity.type
_entity.pdbx_description
1 polymer ?
#
loop_
_entity_poly.entity_id
_entity_poly.type
_entity_poly.pdbx_seq_one_letter_code
_entity_poly.pdbx_strand_id
1 'polypeptide(L)'
;MATERVRINREITARELRVVGAQAENLGVLSFDEAFKKAQELNLDLIEISPNALPPVAKIMDYGKFEYERSKKESAARSKAKVSETKERRAVPQRSL
;
A
#
# COMPACT_ATOMS: atom_id res chain seq x y z
N MET A 1 1.68 16.29 -10.69
CA MET A 1 1.18 15.32 -9.70
C MET A 1 2.41 14.70 -9.07
N ALA A 2 2.58 14.82 -7.74
CA ALA A 2 3.73 14.22 -7.08
C ALA A 2 3.67 12.71 -7.32
N THR A 3 4.62 12.19 -8.09
CA THR A 3 4.85 10.76 -8.21
C THR A 3 5.21 10.27 -6.81
N GLU A 4 4.26 9.65 -6.13
CA GLU A 4 4.46 9.07 -4.80
C GLU A 4 5.44 7.90 -4.96
N ARG A 5 6.73 8.27 -4.89
CA ARG A 5 7.86 7.39 -5.12
C ARG A 5 7.98 6.50 -3.91
N VAL A 6 7.76 5.20 -4.12
CA VAL A 6 7.85 4.20 -3.07
C VAL A 6 9.31 4.05 -2.69
N ARG A 7 9.61 4.17 -1.39
CA ARG A 7 10.96 3.98 -0.85
C ARG A 7 11.19 2.50 -0.61
N ILE A 8 12.37 2.02 -0.97
CA ILE A 8 12.76 0.63 -0.77
C ILE A 8 14.10 0.54 -0.07
N ASN A 9 14.30 -0.54 0.69
CA ASN A 9 15.58 -0.90 1.30
C ASN A 9 16.17 0.32 2.05
N ARG A 10 17.38 0.76 1.67
CA ARG A 10 18.08 1.89 2.30
C ARG A 10 17.50 3.27 2.00
N GLU A 11 16.53 3.38 1.10
CA GLU A 11 15.82 4.66 0.89
C GLU A 11 14.84 4.96 2.03
N ILE A 12 14.49 3.96 2.84
CA ILE A 12 13.62 4.14 4.00
C ILE A 12 14.40 4.83 5.11
N THR A 13 13.89 5.97 5.57
CA THR A 13 14.54 6.79 6.61
C THR A 13 13.95 6.60 8.00
N ALA A 14 12.83 5.88 8.11
CA ALA A 14 12.18 5.59 9.38
C ALA A 14 13.01 4.62 10.23
N ARG A 15 13.08 4.86 11.54
CA ARG A 15 13.81 4.01 12.48
C ARG A 15 13.01 2.77 12.90
N GLU A 16 11.70 2.93 13.00
CA GLU A 16 10.76 1.89 13.40
C GLU A 16 9.67 1.77 12.33
N LEU A 17 9.36 0.53 11.99
CA LEU A 17 8.46 0.19 10.90
C LEU A 17 7.53 -0.92 11.36
N ARG A 18 6.25 -0.83 11.00
CA ARG A 18 5.37 -1.99 11.05
C ARG A 18 5.67 -2.88 9.85
N VAL A 19 6.21 -4.07 10.09
CA VAL A 19 6.69 -4.96 9.04
C VAL A 19 5.68 -6.06 8.74
N VAL A 20 5.42 -6.27 7.46
CA VAL A 20 4.64 -7.39 6.94
C VAL A 20 5.57 -8.31 6.15
N GLY A 21 5.63 -9.58 6.50
CA GLY A 21 6.44 -10.60 5.81
C GLY A 21 5.90 -10.96 4.41
N ALA A 22 6.69 -11.75 3.69
CA ALA A 22 6.41 -12.15 2.31
C ALA A 22 5.11 -12.95 2.13
N GLN A 23 4.71 -13.71 3.14
CA GLN A 23 3.47 -14.50 3.16
C GLN A 23 2.28 -13.74 3.77
N ALA A 24 2.34 -12.40 3.80
CA ALA A 24 1.39 -11.54 4.49
C ALA A 24 1.33 -11.76 6.02
N GLU A 25 2.38 -12.34 6.58
CA GLU A 25 2.57 -12.48 8.02
C GLU A 25 2.80 -11.11 8.67
N ASN A 26 2.16 -10.84 9.80
CA ASN A 26 2.40 -9.62 10.55
C ASN A 26 3.57 -9.83 11.51
N LEU A 27 4.71 -9.22 11.22
CA LEU A 27 5.91 -9.32 12.06
C LEU A 27 5.91 -8.28 13.18
N GLY A 28 4.87 -7.44 13.27
CA GLY A 28 4.74 -6.40 14.28
C GLY A 28 5.55 -5.15 13.96
N VAL A 29 5.94 -4.42 15.00
CA VAL A 29 6.82 -3.24 14.88
C VAL A 29 8.26 -3.70 15.09
N LEU A 30 9.10 -3.48 14.09
CA LEU A 30 10.52 -3.82 14.11
C LEU A 30 11.35 -2.58 13.79
N SER A 31 12.62 -2.61 14.20
CA SER A 31 13.58 -1.60 13.74
C SER A 31 13.86 -1.75 12.24
N PHE A 32 14.30 -0.67 11.59
CA PHE A 32 14.71 -0.70 10.19
C PHE A 32 15.76 -1.79 9.92
N ASP A 33 16.79 -1.87 10.76
CA ASP A 33 17.86 -2.86 10.62
C ASP A 33 17.35 -4.30 10.70
N GLU A 34 16.45 -4.61 11.64
CA GLU A 34 15.85 -5.95 11.73
C GLU A 34 14.96 -6.28 10.53
N ALA A 35 14.14 -5.30 10.10
CA ALA A 35 13.29 -5.44 8.94
C ALA A 35 14.11 -5.67 7.66
N PHE A 36 15.18 -4.89 7.49
CA PHE A 36 16.08 -4.97 6.36
C PHE A 36 16.85 -6.28 6.35
N LYS A 37 17.34 -6.73 7.51
CA LYS A 37 18.03 -8.02 7.64
C LYS A 37 17.11 -9.18 7.26
N LYS A 38 15.86 -9.20 7.73
CA LYS A 38 14.88 -10.22 7.35
C LYS A 38 14.60 -10.22 5.84
N ALA A 39 14.53 -9.05 5.22
CA ALA A 39 14.39 -8.94 3.77
C ALA A 39 15.59 -9.55 3.04
N GLN A 40 16.82 -9.26 3.50
CA GLN A 40 18.05 -9.85 2.96
C GLN A 40 18.13 -11.37 3.14
N GLU A 41 17.75 -11.90 4.31
CA GLU A 41 17.72 -13.33 4.59
C GLU A 41 16.79 -14.09 3.62
N LEU A 42 15.72 -13.42 3.17
CA LEU A 42 14.76 -13.96 2.21
C LEU A 42 15.10 -13.64 0.75
N ASN A 43 16.19 -12.90 0.48
CA ASN A 43 16.52 -12.34 -0.84
C ASN A 43 15.36 -11.56 -1.48
N LEU A 44 14.66 -10.77 -0.66
CA LEU A 44 13.54 -9.92 -1.06
C LEU A 44 13.85 -8.45 -0.72
N ASP A 45 13.02 -7.54 -1.24
CA ASP A 45 13.12 -6.12 -0.94
C ASP A 45 12.22 -5.73 0.24
N LEU A 46 12.71 -4.79 1.07
CA LEU A 46 11.89 -4.12 2.06
C LEU A 46 11.24 -2.89 1.42
N ILE A 47 9.93 -2.90 1.24
CA ILE A 47 9.20 -1.86 0.51
C ILE A 47 8.32 -1.07 1.48
N GLU A 48 8.50 0.25 1.56
CA GLU A 48 7.64 1.14 2.34
C GLU A 48 6.30 1.37 1.61
N ILE A 49 5.27 0.63 2.01
CA ILE A 49 3.95 0.69 1.37
C ILE A 49 3.08 1.84 1.89
N SER A 50 3.34 2.31 3.11
CA SER A 50 2.56 3.41 3.70
C SER A 50 3.45 4.30 4.58
N PRO A 51 4.00 5.39 4.01
CA PRO A 51 4.78 6.36 4.77
C PRO A 51 3.92 7.20 5.74
N ASN A 52 2.62 7.29 5.49
CA ASN A 52 1.70 8.14 6.27
C ASN A 52 1.24 7.49 7.59
N ALA A 53 1.56 6.22 7.82
CA ALA A 53 1.21 5.52 9.05
C ALA A 53 2.21 5.83 10.18
N LEU A 54 1.77 5.72 11.43
CA LEU A 54 2.59 5.85 12.63
C LEU A 54 2.50 4.55 13.46
N PRO A 55 3.52 3.66 13.43
CA PRO A 55 4.74 3.72 12.62
C PRO A 55 4.48 3.43 11.12
N PRO A 56 5.37 3.87 10.20
CA PRO A 56 5.24 3.59 8.77
C PRO A 56 5.18 2.10 8.49
N VAL A 57 4.43 1.71 7.47
CA VAL A 57 4.24 0.28 7.15
C VAL A 57 5.18 -0.12 6.03
N ALA A 58 6.01 -1.12 6.29
CA ALA A 58 6.89 -1.76 5.33
C ALA A 58 6.44 -3.21 5.06
N LYS A 59 6.62 -3.68 3.84
CA LYS A 59 6.34 -5.04 3.42
C LYS A 59 7.58 -5.65 2.76
N ILE A 60 7.92 -6.87 3.16
CA ILE A 60 9.00 -7.65 2.55
C ILE A 60 8.42 -8.39 1.34
N MET A 61 8.79 -7.99 0.13
CA MET A 61 8.38 -8.66 -1.11
C MET A 61 9.25 -8.21 -2.30
N ASP A 62 9.12 -8.90 -3.43
CA ASP A 62 9.77 -8.50 -4.68
C ASP A 62 9.17 -7.18 -5.23
N TYR A 63 10.04 -6.23 -5.56
CA TYR A 63 9.63 -4.91 -6.08
C TYR A 63 8.89 -4.98 -7.41
N GLY A 64 9.31 -5.85 -8.33
CA GLY A 64 8.65 -6.02 -9.63
C GLY A 64 7.21 -6.52 -9.47
N LYS A 65 7.00 -7.48 -8.57
CA LYS A 65 5.66 -7.96 -8.22
C LYS A 65 4.79 -6.86 -7.59
N PHE A 66 5.37 -6.07 -6.69
CA PHE A 66 4.68 -4.95 -6.04
C PHE A 66 4.19 -3.92 -7.06
N GLU A 67 5.06 -3.47 -7.97
CA GLU A 67 4.70 -2.48 -9.00
C GLU A 67 3.59 -3.00 -9.93
N TYR A 68 3.63 -4.29 -10.29
CA TYR A 68 2.56 -4.92 -11.07
C TYR A 68 1.22 -4.90 -10.31
N GLU A 69 1.21 -5.29 -9.03
CA GLU A 69 -0.01 -5.28 -8.21
C GLU A 69 -0.55 -3.86 -7.99
N ARG A 70 0.34 -2.88 -7.78
CA ARG A 70 0.00 -1.47 -7.64
C ARG A 70 -0.65 -0.92 -8.91
N SER A 71 -0.01 -1.11 -10.06
CA SER A 71 -0.53 -0.68 -11.36
C SER A 71 -1.89 -1.32 -11.69
N LYS A 72 -2.05 -2.62 -11.40
CA LYS A 72 -3.30 -3.34 -11.58
C LYS A 72 -4.41 -2.80 -10.68
N LYS A 73 -4.11 -2.51 -9.40
CA LYS A 73 -5.06 -1.89 -8.46
C LYS A 73 -5.45 -0.48 -8.90
N GLU A 74 -4.49 0.36 -9.30
CA GLU A 74 -4.77 1.72 -9.76
C GLU A 74 -5.66 1.72 -11.01
N SER A 75 -5.39 0.82 -11.96
CA SER A 75 -6.20 0.66 -13.17
C SER A 75 -7.63 0.21 -12.86
N ALA A 76 -7.79 -0.74 -11.92
CA ALA A 76 -9.09 -1.20 -11.45
C ALA A 76 -9.85 -0.12 -10.66
N ALA A 77 -9.15 0.67 -9.83
CA ALA A 77 -9.74 1.76 -9.06
C ALA A 77 -10.24 2.89 -9.95
N ARG A 78 -9.48 3.28 -10.99
CA ARG A 78 -9.92 4.26 -12.00
C ARG A 78 -11.15 3.78 -12.77
N SER A 79 -11.19 2.48 -13.08
CA SER A 79 -12.33 1.87 -13.79
C SER A 79 -13.60 1.83 -12.93
N LYS A 80 -13.47 1.55 -11.62
CA LYS A 80 -14.60 1.56 -10.67
C LYS A 80 -15.08 2.98 -10.34
N ALA A 81 -14.17 3.94 -10.18
CA ALA A 81 -14.53 5.34 -9.96
C ALA A 81 -15.41 5.90 -11.10
N LYS A 82 -15.12 5.52 -12.35
CA LYS A 82 -15.91 5.91 -13.53
C LYS A 82 -17.34 5.35 -13.55
N VAL A 83 -17.63 4.27 -12.82
CA VAL A 83 -18.95 3.62 -12.80
C VAL A 83 -19.84 4.19 -11.69
N SER A 84 -19.26 4.73 -10.62
CA SER A 84 -20.04 5.26 -9.48
C SER A 84 -20.72 6.61 -9.74
N GLU A 85 -20.31 7.39 -10.75
CA GLU A 85 -20.95 8.68 -11.05
C GLU A 85 -22.36 8.57 -11.66
N THR A 86 -22.78 7.40 -12.17
CA THR A 86 -24.05 7.28 -12.93
C THR A 86 -25.24 6.83 -12.08
N LYS A 87 -25.09 6.59 -10.77
CA LYS A 87 -26.16 5.91 -10.02
C LYS A 87 -26.62 6.61 -8.75
N GLU A 88 -26.99 7.89 -8.83
CA GLU A 88 -27.71 8.51 -7.71
C GLU A 88 -28.47 9.79 -8.07
N ARG A 89 -29.36 9.76 -9.07
CA ARG A 89 -30.47 10.74 -9.15
C ARG A 89 -31.77 10.09 -9.61
N ARG A 90 -32.45 9.42 -8.68
CA ARG A 90 -33.90 9.27 -8.74
C ARG A 90 -34.45 9.35 -7.33
N ALA A 91 -34.38 10.55 -6.76
CA ALA A 91 -35.21 10.90 -5.60
C ALA A 91 -36.67 10.89 -6.07
N VAL A 92 -37.45 9.95 -5.54
CA VAL A 92 -38.89 9.88 -5.71
C VAL A 92 -39.53 11.13 -5.10
N PRO A 93 -40.42 11.86 -5.80
CA PRO A 93 -41.08 13.03 -5.22
C PRO A 93 -42.06 12.56 -4.15
N GLN A 94 -41.91 13.10 -2.95
CA GLN A 94 -42.79 12.82 -1.83
C GLN A 94 -44.16 13.46 -2.11
N ARG A 95 -45.15 12.61 -2.37
CA ARG A 95 -46.56 12.99 -2.48
C ARG A 95 -47.03 13.43 -1.10
N SER A 96 -47.15 14.75 -0.91
CA SER A 96 -47.82 15.34 0.24
C SER A 96 -49.28 15.58 -0.15
N LEU A 97 -50.17 14.93 0.60
CA LEU A 97 -51.63 15.12 0.79
C LEU A 97 -52.42 15.82 -0.31
#